data_AF-A0A7S2GXK8-F1
#
_entry.id   AF-A0A7S2GXK8-F1
#
_cell.length_a   1.000
_cell.length_b   1.000
_cell.length_c   1.000
_cell.angle_alpha   90.00
_cell.angle_beta   90.00
_cell.angle_gamma   90.00
#
_symmetry.space_group_name_H-M   'P 1'
#
loop_
_entity.id
_entity.type
_entity.pdbx_description
1 polymer ?
#
loop_
_entity_poly.entity_id
_entity_poly.type
_entity_poly.pdbx_seq_one_letter_code
_entity_poly.pdbx_strand_id
1 'polypeptide(L)'
;GCHYPEGGPVQFARGLVPTIRKAGGDVLVKARVSEILVENDSGQRATGVRLANGDVIRSKKGVVSDAGFRATLTKLLPQSLVDIGGPLHDLVMAVNRSSGGISHVFTFVGFNATNEELGLRSSSHYYIPCNASRDMDASAIQDFYRDTLLDPDVPDVSAGIVFASAKDPYYSEITMPGKSTAIIFSEARDTDFLSLLEDGESDGKIRMSISHKKRSVRYEEAKELVKEKMVRSLLLNFPHLEQ
;
A
#
# COMPACT_ATOMS: atom_id res chain seq x y z
N GLY A 1 8.90 -22.21 4.37
CA GLY A 1 7.44 -22.42 4.41
C GLY A 1 6.72 -21.09 4.34
N CYS A 2 5.44 -21.09 3.96
CA CYS A 2 4.56 -19.90 3.94
C CYS A 2 3.59 -19.98 5.12
N HIS A 3 3.53 -18.94 5.94
CA HIS A 3 2.70 -18.91 7.15
C HIS A 3 1.70 -17.77 7.10
N TYR A 4 0.52 -18.00 7.67
CA TYR A 4 -0.52 -16.98 7.83
C TYR A 4 -0.90 -16.93 9.32
N PRO A 5 -0.90 -15.73 9.96
CA PRO A 5 -1.30 -15.61 11.36
C PRO A 5 -2.81 -15.85 11.50
N GLU A 6 -3.21 -16.75 12.39
CA GLU A 6 -4.60 -16.96 12.74
C GLU A 6 -5.25 -15.67 13.25
N GLY A 7 -6.43 -15.31 12.74
CA GLY A 7 -7.08 -14.04 12.99
C GLY A 7 -6.45 -12.84 12.25
N GLY A 8 -5.59 -13.11 11.28
CA GLY A 8 -5.06 -12.14 10.33
C GLY A 8 -3.90 -11.26 10.83
N PRO A 9 -3.43 -10.33 9.98
CA PRO A 9 -2.23 -9.52 10.24
C PRO A 9 -2.35 -8.60 11.47
N VAL A 10 -3.56 -8.33 11.96
CA VAL A 10 -3.77 -7.54 13.19
C VAL A 10 -3.12 -8.19 14.42
N GLN A 11 -2.89 -9.50 14.39
CA GLN A 11 -2.23 -10.19 15.50
C GLN A 11 -0.79 -9.73 15.72
N PHE A 12 -0.09 -9.27 14.68
CA PHE A 12 1.25 -8.71 14.86
C PHE A 12 1.21 -7.49 15.77
N ALA A 13 0.28 -6.56 15.55
CA ALA A 13 0.11 -5.40 16.41
C ALA A 13 -0.31 -5.81 17.84
N ARG A 14 -1.24 -6.76 17.96
CA ARG A 14 -1.69 -7.30 19.27
C ARG A 14 -0.57 -7.97 20.05
N GLY A 15 0.40 -8.60 19.38
CA GLY A 15 1.57 -9.20 20.03
C GLY A 15 2.68 -8.21 20.35
N LEU A 16 2.95 -7.25 19.46
CA LEU A 16 4.05 -6.30 19.61
C LEU A 16 3.75 -5.20 20.64
N VAL A 17 2.53 -4.64 20.66
CA VAL A 17 2.20 -3.51 21.54
C VAL A 17 2.38 -3.84 23.03
N PRO A 18 1.87 -4.99 23.57
CA PRO A 18 2.11 -5.36 24.96
C PRO A 18 3.59 -5.55 25.28
N THR A 19 4.38 -6.06 24.32
CA THR A 19 5.82 -6.25 24.50
C THR A 19 6.53 -4.92 24.67
N ILE A 20 6.21 -3.92 23.83
CA ILE A 20 6.75 -2.56 23.95
C ILE A 20 6.38 -1.95 25.31
N ARG A 21 5.12 -2.08 25.73
CA ARG A 21 4.62 -1.56 27.02
C ARG A 21 5.28 -2.22 28.22
N LYS A 22 5.48 -3.54 28.18
CA LYS A 22 6.17 -4.29 29.23
C LYS A 22 7.64 -3.86 29.38
N ALA A 23 8.27 -3.43 28.29
CA ALA A 23 9.60 -2.85 28.29
C ALA A 23 9.64 -1.37 28.74
N GLY A 24 8.49 -0.79 29.13
CA GLY A 24 8.39 0.60 29.60
C GLY A 24 8.22 1.64 28.49
N GLY A 25 7.95 1.22 27.26
CA GLY A 25 7.67 2.13 26.14
C GLY A 25 6.18 2.40 25.93
N ASP A 26 5.87 3.47 25.22
CA ASP A 26 4.50 3.82 24.83
C ASP A 26 4.26 3.62 23.34
N VAL A 27 3.02 3.30 22.99
CA VAL A 27 2.56 3.22 21.59
C VAL A 27 1.40 4.20 21.43
N LEU A 28 1.64 5.26 20.66
CA LEU A 28 0.70 6.33 20.42
C LEU A 28 0.09 6.18 19.03
N VAL A 29 -1.24 6.19 18.95
CA VAL A 29 -2.01 6.21 17.70
C VAL A 29 -2.65 7.58 17.51
N LYS A 30 -3.03 7.93 16.27
CA LYS A 30 -3.52 9.28 15.93
C LYS A 30 -2.52 10.40 16.26
N ALA A 31 -1.24 10.07 16.44
CA ALA A 31 -0.14 10.98 16.76
C ALA A 31 0.68 11.27 15.49
N ARG A 32 0.08 11.98 14.52
CA ARG A 32 0.76 12.29 13.26
C ARG A 32 1.95 13.22 13.51
N VAL A 33 3.16 12.77 13.20
CA VAL A 33 4.36 13.61 13.22
C VAL A 33 4.31 14.61 12.07
N SER A 34 4.57 15.88 12.37
CA SER A 34 4.69 16.96 11.37
C SER A 34 6.14 17.36 11.12
N GLU A 35 7.04 17.16 12.08
CA GLU A 35 8.43 17.61 12.00
C GLU A 35 9.32 16.78 12.93
N ILE A 36 10.53 16.46 12.49
CA ILE A 36 11.63 15.94 13.31
C ILE A 36 12.44 17.13 13.81
N LEU A 37 12.59 17.22 15.12
CA LEU A 37 13.34 18.29 15.78
C LEU A 37 14.83 17.93 15.82
N VAL A 38 15.67 18.91 15.55
CA VAL A 38 17.14 18.79 15.50
C VAL A 38 17.81 19.83 16.39
N GLU A 39 19.02 19.53 16.84
CA GLU A 39 19.83 20.42 17.67
C GLU A 39 20.52 21.48 16.81
N ASN A 40 20.15 22.74 17.03
CA ASN A 40 20.65 23.93 16.32
C ASN A 40 20.48 23.85 14.78
N ASP A 41 20.91 24.90 14.09
CA ASP A 41 20.90 24.94 12.62
C ASP A 41 21.95 23.99 12.00
N SER A 42 22.84 23.41 12.81
CA SER A 42 23.88 22.46 12.38
C SER A 42 23.37 21.04 12.18
N GLY A 43 22.19 20.68 12.70
CA GLY A 43 21.54 19.39 12.43
C GLY A 43 22.27 18.15 12.94
N GLN A 44 23.24 18.30 13.85
CA GLN A 44 24.10 17.21 14.28
C GLN A 44 23.37 16.09 15.03
N ARG A 45 22.19 16.39 15.61
CA ARG A 45 21.43 15.42 16.40
C ARG A 45 19.93 15.66 16.36
N ALA A 46 19.15 14.61 16.13
CA ALA A 46 17.69 14.64 16.32
C ALA A 46 17.35 14.63 17.82
N THR A 47 16.50 15.58 18.25
CA THR A 47 16.14 15.81 19.66
C THR A 47 14.70 15.45 19.99
N GLY A 48 13.91 15.05 19.00
CA GLY A 48 12.52 14.67 19.21
C GLY A 48 11.67 14.85 17.96
N VAL A 49 10.36 14.86 18.15
CA VAL A 49 9.38 15.09 17.08
C VAL A 49 8.30 16.06 17.55
N ARG A 50 7.77 16.84 16.61
CA ARG A 50 6.56 17.63 16.77
C ARG A 50 5.40 16.90 16.11
N LEU A 51 4.29 16.83 16.81
CA LEU A 51 3.04 16.28 16.30
C LEU A 51 2.22 17.38 15.62
N ALA A 52 1.32 16.97 14.72
CA ALA A 52 0.47 17.89 13.96
C ALA A 52 -0.49 18.71 14.83
N ASN A 53 -0.76 18.29 16.07
CA ASN A 53 -1.54 19.04 17.05
C ASN A 53 -0.70 20.06 17.85
N GLY A 54 0.60 20.17 17.58
CA GLY A 54 1.54 21.07 18.24
C GLY A 54 2.35 20.44 19.37
N ASP A 55 1.95 19.26 19.88
CA ASP A 55 2.65 18.58 20.96
C ASP A 55 4.08 18.20 20.56
N VAL A 56 4.98 18.16 21.55
CA VAL A 56 6.39 17.83 21.33
C VAL A 56 6.81 16.65 22.19
N ILE A 57 7.32 15.61 21.54
CA ILE A 57 7.91 14.44 22.20
C ILE A 57 9.42 14.55 22.07
N ARG A 58 10.13 14.73 23.20
CA ARG A 58 11.59 14.83 23.23
C ARG A 58 12.24 13.45 23.36
N SER A 59 13.38 13.28 22.69
CA SER A 59 14.22 12.09 22.78
C SER A 59 15.60 12.44 23.29
N LYS A 60 16.13 11.62 24.20
CA LYS A 60 17.49 11.76 24.73
C LYS A 60 18.55 11.18 23.80
N LYS A 61 18.22 10.14 23.03
CA LYS A 61 19.17 9.37 22.22
C LYS A 61 19.09 9.70 20.72
N GLY A 62 17.90 9.94 20.21
CA GLY A 62 17.68 10.17 18.78
C GLY A 62 16.28 9.77 18.34
N VAL A 63 16.00 9.94 17.05
CA VAL A 63 14.73 9.57 16.42
C VAL A 63 15.02 8.52 15.36
N VAL A 64 14.27 7.42 15.40
CA VAL A 64 14.26 6.41 14.34
C VAL A 64 13.01 6.63 13.51
N SER A 65 13.15 6.92 12.22
CA SER A 65 12.03 7.18 11.32
C SER A 65 11.75 5.98 10.43
N ASP A 66 10.52 5.46 10.53
CA ASP A 66 9.96 4.46 9.62
C ASP A 66 8.84 5.06 8.74
N ALA A 67 8.78 6.39 8.62
CA ALA A 67 7.76 7.10 7.82
C ALA A 67 7.97 6.97 6.29
N GLY A 68 8.93 6.16 5.86
CA GLY A 68 9.43 6.11 4.49
C GLY A 68 10.48 7.17 4.20
N PHE A 69 11.44 6.83 3.34
CA PHE A 69 12.63 7.63 3.11
C PHE A 69 12.32 9.00 2.48
N ARG A 70 11.51 9.01 1.41
CA ARG A 70 11.09 10.24 0.73
C ARG A 70 10.35 11.18 1.69
N ALA A 71 9.40 10.68 2.47
CA ALA A 71 8.65 11.50 3.42
C ALA A 71 9.54 12.03 4.56
N THR A 72 10.45 11.21 5.07
CA THR A 72 11.40 11.62 6.10
C THR A 72 12.25 12.80 5.62
N LEU A 73 12.85 12.70 4.44
CA LEU A 73 13.75 13.72 3.91
C LEU A 73 13.03 14.99 3.42
N THR A 74 11.89 14.86 2.73
CA THR A 74 11.26 16.01 2.06
C THR A 74 10.13 16.66 2.85
N LYS A 75 9.63 16.01 3.93
CA LYS A 75 8.49 16.52 4.70
C LYS A 75 8.75 16.64 6.19
N LEU A 76 9.52 15.72 6.78
CA LEU A 76 9.68 15.66 8.23
C LEU A 76 10.97 16.32 8.72
N LEU A 77 12.07 16.25 7.95
CA LEU A 77 13.30 16.96 8.28
C LEU A 77 13.21 18.46 7.92
N PRO A 78 13.85 19.33 8.71
CA PRO A 78 14.04 20.73 8.34
C PRO A 78 14.76 20.82 7.00
N GLN A 79 14.17 21.53 6.03
CA GLN A 79 14.73 21.62 4.67
C GLN A 79 16.08 22.35 4.64
N SER A 80 16.32 23.25 5.60
CA SER A 80 17.64 23.85 5.80
C SER A 80 18.76 22.81 5.95
N LEU A 81 18.51 21.65 6.54
CA LEU A 81 19.54 20.59 6.63
C LEU A 81 19.74 19.79 5.35
N VAL A 82 18.73 19.76 4.49
CA VAL A 82 18.73 18.99 3.25
C VAL A 82 19.31 19.83 2.11
N ASP A 83 19.06 21.13 2.11
CA ASP A 83 19.42 22.05 1.03
C ASP A 83 20.89 22.51 1.08
N ILE A 84 21.57 22.38 2.23
CA ILE A 84 22.98 22.80 2.42
C ILE A 84 23.98 21.85 1.71
N GLY A 85 23.51 20.74 1.13
CA GLY A 85 24.35 19.75 0.47
C GLY A 85 24.88 18.66 1.42
N GLY A 86 25.68 17.73 0.90
CA GLY A 86 26.23 16.62 1.66
C GLY A 86 25.33 15.38 1.72
N PRO A 87 25.51 14.47 2.71
CA PRO A 87 24.94 13.12 2.65
C PRO A 87 23.40 13.09 2.56
N LEU A 88 22.70 14.00 3.26
CA LEU A 88 21.23 14.06 3.20
C LEU A 88 20.73 14.51 1.81
N HIS A 89 21.44 15.44 1.18
CA HIS A 89 21.15 15.90 -0.17
C HIS A 89 21.37 14.77 -1.19
N ASP A 90 22.50 14.05 -1.08
CA ASP A 90 22.82 12.92 -1.96
C ASP A 90 21.77 11.81 -1.87
N LEU A 91 21.24 11.59 -0.66
CA LEU A 91 20.16 10.65 -0.39
C LEU A 91 18.84 11.09 -1.03
N VAL A 92 18.50 12.39 -0.98
CA VAL A 92 17.33 12.93 -1.72
C VAL A 92 17.52 12.71 -3.22
N MET A 93 18.70 13.01 -3.75
CA MET A 93 19.00 12.84 -5.16
C MET A 93 18.94 11.37 -5.60
N ALA A 94 19.42 10.44 -4.77
CA ALA A 94 19.30 9.01 -5.02
C ALA A 94 17.83 8.55 -5.08
N VAL A 95 16.99 9.03 -4.15
CA VAL A 95 15.56 8.71 -4.17
C VAL A 95 14.81 9.35 -5.34
N ASN A 96 15.23 10.53 -5.79
CA ASN A 96 14.67 11.16 -6.99
C ASN A 96 15.08 10.45 -8.28
N ARG A 97 16.26 9.80 -8.32
CA ARG A 97 16.70 8.97 -9.45
C ARG A 97 16.11 7.56 -9.44
N SER A 98 15.61 7.09 -8.31
CA SER A 98 14.94 5.78 -8.26
C SER A 98 13.67 5.80 -9.11
N SER A 99 13.37 4.69 -9.78
CA SER A 99 12.12 4.50 -10.53
C SER A 99 10.86 4.46 -9.65
N GLY A 100 10.99 4.75 -8.36
CA GLY A 100 9.92 4.58 -7.37
C GLY A 100 9.74 3.13 -6.94
N GLY A 101 8.74 2.91 -6.09
CA GLY A 101 8.28 1.58 -5.73
C GLY A 101 7.16 1.12 -6.66
N ILE A 102 7.05 -0.19 -6.87
CA ILE A 102 5.92 -0.79 -7.57
C ILE A 102 4.66 -0.56 -6.72
N SER A 103 3.68 0.13 -7.31
CA SER A 103 2.38 0.31 -6.67
C SER A 103 1.45 -0.82 -7.06
N HIS A 104 0.42 -1.04 -6.25
CA HIS A 104 -0.57 -2.09 -6.49
C HIS A 104 -1.97 -1.54 -6.32
N VAL A 105 -2.87 -2.02 -7.16
CA VAL A 105 -4.32 -1.86 -6.98
C VAL A 105 -4.90 -3.16 -6.43
N PHE A 106 -5.87 -3.06 -5.54
CA PHE A 106 -6.51 -4.20 -4.89
C PHE A 106 -8.01 -4.16 -5.10
N THR A 107 -8.57 -5.27 -5.57
CA THR A 107 -10.01 -5.54 -5.59
C THR A 107 -10.33 -6.58 -4.52
N PHE A 108 -11.23 -6.23 -3.61
CA PHE A 108 -11.70 -7.12 -2.55
C PHE A 108 -13.05 -7.69 -2.95
N VAL A 109 -13.15 -9.02 -2.99
CA VAL A 109 -14.38 -9.74 -3.35
C VAL A 109 -14.84 -10.53 -2.13
N GLY A 110 -16.11 -10.42 -1.79
CA GLY A 110 -16.75 -11.20 -0.74
C GLY A 110 -17.81 -12.11 -1.33
N PHE A 111 -17.85 -13.36 -0.88
CA PHE A 111 -18.83 -14.35 -1.31
C PHE A 111 -19.73 -14.74 -0.14
N ASN A 112 -21.01 -15.01 -0.43
CA ASN A 112 -21.96 -15.56 0.53
C ASN A 112 -21.98 -17.10 0.48
N ALA A 113 -20.79 -17.70 0.45
CA ALA A 113 -20.56 -19.13 0.53
C ALA A 113 -19.18 -19.39 1.14
N THR A 114 -18.99 -20.57 1.71
CA THR A 114 -17.72 -21.04 2.30
C THR A 114 -16.65 -21.29 1.24
N ASN A 115 -15.39 -21.42 1.67
CA ASN A 115 -14.31 -21.79 0.77
C ASN A 115 -14.52 -23.20 0.21
N GLU A 116 -15.08 -24.11 1.01
CA GLU A 116 -15.36 -25.50 0.67
C GLU A 116 -16.44 -25.60 -0.41
N GLU A 117 -17.54 -24.87 -0.27
CA GLU A 117 -18.63 -24.81 -1.26
C GLU A 117 -18.14 -24.27 -2.61
N LEU A 118 -17.24 -23.29 -2.57
CA LEU A 118 -16.66 -22.65 -3.77
C LEU A 118 -15.36 -23.31 -4.26
N GLY A 119 -14.86 -24.35 -3.59
CA GLY A 119 -13.60 -25.01 -3.93
C GLY A 119 -12.36 -24.11 -3.84
N LEU A 120 -12.39 -23.04 -3.03
CA LEU A 120 -11.30 -22.08 -2.86
C LEU A 120 -10.21 -22.64 -1.94
N ARG A 121 -8.95 -22.52 -2.35
CA ARG A 121 -7.80 -23.07 -1.63
C ARG A 121 -6.96 -21.97 -0.97
N SER A 122 -6.17 -22.35 0.02
CA SER A 122 -5.22 -21.46 0.69
C SER A 122 -4.02 -21.07 -0.18
N SER A 123 -3.82 -21.70 -1.34
CA SER A 123 -2.77 -21.35 -2.30
C SER A 123 -3.07 -20.01 -2.98
N SER A 124 -2.04 -19.19 -3.17
CA SER A 124 -2.10 -18.01 -4.04
C SER A 124 -2.07 -18.45 -5.51
N HIS A 125 -2.89 -17.83 -6.35
CA HIS A 125 -2.91 -18.05 -7.79
C HIS A 125 -2.36 -16.81 -8.50
N TYR A 126 -1.29 -16.97 -9.28
CA TYR A 126 -0.72 -15.89 -10.08
C TYR A 126 -1.08 -16.10 -11.54
N TYR A 127 -1.87 -15.19 -12.07
CA TYR A 127 -2.29 -15.16 -13.45
C TYR A 127 -1.46 -14.13 -14.21
N ILE A 128 -0.67 -14.61 -15.18
CA ILE A 128 0.05 -13.77 -16.12
C ILE A 128 -0.53 -14.10 -17.49
N PRO A 129 -1.32 -13.20 -18.09
CA PRO A 129 -1.83 -13.44 -19.43
C PRO A 129 -0.64 -13.39 -20.39
N CYS A 130 -0.18 -14.55 -20.84
CA CYS A 130 0.91 -14.64 -21.81
C CYS A 130 0.41 -15.33 -23.07
N ASN A 131 0.70 -14.71 -24.22
CA ASN A 131 0.63 -15.40 -25.49
C ASN A 131 1.95 -16.17 -25.67
N ALA A 132 1.88 -17.51 -25.55
CA ALA A 132 3.02 -18.42 -25.69
C ALA A 132 3.76 -18.37 -27.05
N SER A 133 3.32 -17.51 -27.98
CA SER A 133 3.99 -17.27 -29.26
C SER A 133 5.08 -16.19 -29.22
N ARG A 134 5.30 -15.51 -28.09
CA ARG A 134 6.40 -14.55 -27.91
C ARG A 134 7.23 -14.91 -26.69
N ASP A 135 8.53 -15.08 -26.87
CA ASP A 135 9.51 -15.05 -25.77
C ASP A 135 9.54 -13.62 -25.21
N MET A 136 8.66 -13.35 -24.24
CA MET A 136 8.74 -12.13 -23.45
C MET A 136 9.32 -12.46 -22.08
N ASP A 137 10.31 -11.68 -21.66
CA ASP A 137 10.79 -11.71 -20.29
C ASP A 137 9.63 -11.43 -19.32
N ALA A 138 9.61 -12.10 -18.17
CA ALA A 138 8.56 -11.95 -17.16
C ALA A 138 8.44 -10.48 -16.71
N SER A 139 9.55 -9.75 -16.63
CA SER A 139 9.56 -8.32 -16.32
C SER A 139 8.85 -7.50 -17.39
N ALA A 140 9.11 -7.78 -18.67
CA ALA A 140 8.47 -7.08 -19.79
C ALA A 140 6.96 -7.32 -19.83
N ILE A 141 6.50 -8.52 -19.47
CA ILE A 141 5.06 -8.83 -19.36
C ILE A 141 4.43 -8.02 -18.22
N GLN A 142 5.09 -7.97 -17.05
CA GLN A 142 4.59 -7.19 -15.93
C GLN A 142 4.56 -5.69 -16.25
N ASP A 143 5.61 -5.18 -16.88
CA ASP A 143 5.70 -3.78 -17.31
C ASP A 143 4.56 -3.44 -18.28
N PHE A 144 4.28 -4.31 -19.26
CA PHE A 144 3.17 -4.13 -20.20
C PHE A 144 1.82 -4.01 -19.47
N TYR A 145 1.49 -4.95 -18.57
CA TYR A 145 0.20 -4.92 -17.86
C TYR A 145 0.11 -3.79 -16.84
N ARG A 146 1.23 -3.39 -16.24
CA ARG A 146 1.29 -2.20 -15.38
C ARG A 146 1.03 -0.92 -16.18
N ASP A 147 1.64 -0.78 -17.36
CA ASP A 147 1.51 0.41 -18.19
C ASP A 147 0.14 0.51 -18.89
N THR A 148 -0.52 -0.62 -19.12
CA THR A 148 -1.85 -0.72 -19.75
C THR A 148 -2.99 -0.95 -18.76
N LEU A 149 -2.73 -0.85 -17.46
CA LEU A 149 -3.75 -1.07 -16.42
C LEU A 149 -5.02 -0.24 -16.66
N LEU A 150 -4.86 1.04 -17.03
CA LEU A 150 -5.94 1.98 -17.32
C LEU A 150 -6.30 2.11 -18.81
N ASP A 151 -5.78 1.23 -19.67
CA ASP A 151 -6.10 1.20 -21.09
C ASP A 151 -7.37 0.35 -21.34
N PRO A 152 -8.50 0.93 -21.81
CA PRO A 152 -9.72 0.17 -22.05
C PRO A 152 -9.60 -0.88 -23.16
N ASP A 153 -8.62 -0.75 -24.08
CA ASP A 153 -8.42 -1.67 -25.20
C ASP A 153 -7.65 -2.94 -24.79
N VAL A 154 -7.10 -2.97 -23.57
CA VAL A 154 -6.38 -4.12 -22.99
C VAL A 154 -7.20 -4.71 -21.84
N PRO A 155 -8.08 -5.70 -22.07
CA PRO A 155 -9.04 -6.17 -21.07
C PRO A 155 -8.41 -7.04 -19.96
N ASP A 156 -7.22 -7.58 -20.18
CA ASP A 156 -6.55 -8.46 -19.23
C ASP A 156 -5.57 -7.69 -18.33
N VAL A 157 -5.28 -8.26 -17.17
CA VAL A 157 -4.27 -7.78 -16.22
C VAL A 157 -3.42 -8.95 -15.75
N SER A 158 -2.17 -8.68 -15.40
CA SER A 158 -1.39 -9.58 -14.55
C SER A 158 -1.93 -9.49 -13.13
N ALA A 159 -2.35 -10.62 -12.56
CA ALA A 159 -3.06 -10.62 -11.28
C ALA A 159 -2.54 -11.68 -10.31
N GLY A 160 -2.33 -11.27 -9.07
CA GLY A 160 -2.30 -12.18 -7.93
C GLY A 160 -3.70 -12.31 -7.33
N ILE A 161 -4.21 -13.54 -7.25
CA ILE A 161 -5.50 -13.87 -6.63
C ILE A 161 -5.22 -14.67 -5.37
N VAL A 162 -5.68 -14.17 -4.22
CA VAL A 162 -5.44 -14.80 -2.93
C VAL A 162 -6.73 -14.92 -2.12
N PHE A 163 -6.92 -16.07 -1.49
CA PHE A 163 -8.07 -16.35 -0.64
C PHE A 163 -7.64 -16.29 0.82
N ALA A 164 -7.68 -15.09 1.41
CA ALA A 164 -7.23 -14.87 2.80
C ALA A 164 -8.09 -15.65 3.80
N SER A 165 -9.39 -15.71 3.57
CA SER A 165 -10.32 -16.53 4.38
C SER A 165 -9.95 -18.02 4.38
N ALA A 166 -9.50 -18.58 3.25
CA ALA A 166 -9.04 -19.98 3.19
C ALA A 166 -7.72 -20.24 3.96
N LYS A 167 -7.01 -19.18 4.35
CA LYS A 167 -5.77 -19.25 5.15
C LYS A 167 -6.02 -19.04 6.65
N ASP A 168 -7.22 -18.61 7.03
CA ASP A 168 -7.54 -18.16 8.39
C ASP A 168 -8.77 -18.88 8.94
N PRO A 169 -8.60 -19.97 9.73
CA PRO A 169 -9.73 -20.68 10.31
C PRO A 169 -10.54 -19.80 11.26
N TYR A 170 -9.90 -18.85 11.96
CA TYR A 170 -10.61 -17.92 12.84
C TYR A 170 -11.56 -16.99 12.05
N TYR A 171 -11.21 -16.63 10.82
CA TYR A 171 -12.11 -15.88 9.96
C TYR A 171 -13.33 -16.73 9.59
N SER A 172 -13.10 -17.93 9.07
CA SER A 172 -14.15 -18.79 8.52
C SER A 172 -15.05 -19.43 9.59
N GLU A 173 -14.54 -19.73 10.77
CA GLU A 173 -15.30 -20.42 11.83
C GLU A 173 -15.95 -19.44 12.82
N ILE A 174 -15.33 -18.28 13.08
CA ILE A 174 -15.73 -17.39 14.18
C ILE A 174 -16.18 -16.03 13.66
N THR A 175 -15.41 -15.40 12.76
CA THR A 175 -15.65 -14.00 12.37
C THR A 175 -16.80 -13.88 11.38
N MET A 176 -16.77 -14.66 10.30
CA MET A 176 -17.77 -14.61 9.22
C MET A 176 -18.14 -16.03 8.72
N PRO A 177 -18.84 -16.85 9.52
CA PRO A 177 -19.27 -18.18 9.09
C PRO A 177 -20.13 -18.15 7.83
N GLY A 178 -19.95 -19.15 6.96
CA GLY A 178 -20.70 -19.25 5.70
C GLY A 178 -20.26 -18.26 4.62
N LYS A 179 -19.15 -17.55 4.81
CA LYS A 179 -18.63 -16.56 3.87
C LYS A 179 -17.16 -16.79 3.56
N SER A 180 -16.74 -16.32 2.40
CA SER A 180 -15.36 -16.35 1.95
C SER A 180 -14.98 -15.06 1.25
N THR A 181 -13.68 -14.87 1.03
CA THR A 181 -13.11 -13.65 0.46
C THR A 181 -11.99 -13.98 -0.50
N ALA A 182 -11.90 -13.18 -1.57
CA ALA A 182 -10.76 -13.12 -2.45
C ALA A 182 -10.20 -11.69 -2.47
N ILE A 183 -8.89 -11.59 -2.59
CA ILE A 183 -8.19 -10.35 -2.89
C ILE A 183 -7.49 -10.55 -4.23
N ILE A 184 -7.79 -9.67 -5.17
CA ILE A 184 -7.16 -9.65 -6.48
C ILE A 184 -6.30 -8.40 -6.52
N PHE A 185 -5.04 -8.52 -6.91
CA PHE A 185 -4.15 -7.39 -7.05
C PHE A 185 -3.36 -7.43 -8.34
N SER A 186 -3.11 -6.26 -8.92
CA SER A 186 -2.23 -6.03 -10.07
C SER A 186 -1.27 -4.91 -9.72
N GLU A 187 -0.12 -4.92 -10.37
CA GLU A 187 0.77 -3.76 -10.38
C GLU A 187 0.07 -2.57 -11.05
N ALA A 188 0.43 -1.38 -10.57
CA ALA A 188 0.02 -0.08 -11.09
C ALA A 188 1.21 0.87 -11.03
N ARG A 189 1.20 1.94 -11.82
CA ARG A 189 2.14 3.04 -11.62
C ARG A 189 1.68 3.86 -10.43
N ASP A 190 2.64 4.33 -9.65
CA ASP A 190 2.39 5.22 -8.51
C ASP A 190 1.70 6.54 -8.92
N THR A 191 1.82 6.90 -10.19
CA THR A 191 1.24 8.10 -10.81
C THR A 191 -0.14 7.93 -11.43
N ASP A 192 -0.58 6.69 -11.71
CA ASP A 192 -1.82 6.41 -12.47
C ASP A 192 -3.03 7.11 -11.87
N PHE A 193 -3.16 7.04 -10.53
CA PHE A 193 -4.29 7.62 -9.81
C PHE A 193 -4.03 9.02 -9.29
N LEU A 194 -2.78 9.48 -9.25
CA LEU A 194 -2.45 10.85 -8.81
C LEU A 194 -3.03 11.89 -9.77
N SER A 195 -2.95 11.62 -11.07
CA SER A 195 -3.51 12.50 -12.12
C SER A 195 -5.04 12.58 -12.12
N LEU A 196 -5.71 11.65 -11.41
CA LEU A 196 -7.17 11.54 -11.33
C LEU A 196 -7.74 12.17 -10.06
N LEU A 197 -6.88 12.57 -9.13
CA LEU A 197 -7.28 13.39 -8.00
C LEU A 197 -7.50 14.81 -8.53
N GLU A 198 -8.75 15.29 -8.50
CA GLU A 198 -9.08 16.67 -8.88
C GLU A 198 -8.14 17.67 -8.21
N ASP A 199 -7.65 18.63 -9.00
CA ASP A 199 -6.89 19.80 -8.57
C ASP A 199 -7.69 20.58 -7.52
N GLY A 200 -7.48 20.27 -6.25
CA GLY A 200 -7.78 21.21 -5.19
C GLY A 200 -6.65 22.23 -5.17
N GLU A 201 -6.89 23.44 -5.68
CA GLU A 201 -6.01 24.60 -5.48
C GLU A 201 -5.37 24.57 -4.09
N SER A 202 -4.05 24.40 -4.05
CA SER A 202 -3.25 24.69 -2.85
C SER A 202 -1.77 24.72 -3.20
N ASP A 203 -1.27 25.92 -3.49
CA ASP A 203 0.12 26.36 -3.28
C ASP A 203 1.15 25.25 -3.08
N GLY A 204 1.55 24.56 -4.16
CA GLY A 204 2.71 23.66 -4.20
C GLY A 204 2.77 22.57 -3.12
N LYS A 205 1.68 22.32 -2.38
CA LYS A 205 1.63 21.41 -1.24
C LYS A 205 0.51 20.44 -1.52
N ILE A 206 0.89 19.24 -2.00
CA ILE A 206 0.00 18.08 -2.08
C ILE A 206 -0.53 17.78 -0.68
N ARG A 207 -1.65 18.42 -0.34
CA ARG A 207 -2.43 18.16 0.87
C ARG A 207 -3.18 16.87 0.61
N MET A 208 -2.58 15.75 1.01
CA MET A 208 -3.31 14.51 1.31
C MET A 208 -4.18 14.72 2.56
N SER A 209 -5.13 15.65 2.52
CA SER A 209 -6.28 15.61 3.41
C SER A 209 -7.24 14.63 2.77
N ILE A 210 -7.26 13.40 3.28
CA ILE A 210 -8.30 12.40 3.03
C ILE A 210 -9.58 12.86 3.77
N SER A 211 -9.99 14.09 3.53
CA SER A 211 -11.41 14.44 3.58
C SER A 211 -12.02 13.75 2.37
N HIS A 212 -13.23 13.22 2.50
CA HIS A 212 -13.99 12.60 1.42
C HIS A 212 -14.36 13.66 0.36
N LYS A 213 -13.36 14.31 -0.24
CA LYS A 213 -13.53 15.15 -1.43
C LYS A 213 -14.09 14.24 -2.51
N LYS A 214 -15.13 14.72 -3.20
CA LYS A 214 -15.75 14.03 -4.33
C LYS A 214 -14.62 13.50 -5.23
N ARG A 215 -14.60 12.19 -5.44
CA ARG A 215 -13.70 11.61 -6.44
C ARG A 215 -14.13 12.14 -7.80
N SER A 216 -13.15 12.46 -8.64
CA SER A 216 -13.44 12.95 -9.98
C SER A 216 -14.19 11.88 -10.77
N VAL A 217 -14.96 12.30 -11.79
CA VAL A 217 -15.61 11.37 -12.72
C VAL A 217 -14.57 10.40 -13.31
N ARG A 218 -13.41 10.94 -13.71
CA ARG A 218 -12.29 10.16 -14.27
C ARG A 218 -11.73 9.13 -13.28
N TYR A 219 -11.73 9.41 -11.98
CA TYR A 219 -11.31 8.44 -10.97
C TYR A 219 -12.29 7.27 -10.86
N GLU A 220 -13.60 7.55 -10.84
CA GLU A 220 -14.60 6.48 -10.78
C GLU A 220 -14.61 5.64 -12.07
N GLU A 221 -14.43 6.26 -13.25
CA GLU A 221 -14.26 5.55 -14.52
C GLU A 221 -13.04 4.61 -14.49
N ALA A 222 -11.88 5.11 -14.04
CA ALA A 222 -10.67 4.29 -13.92
C ALA A 222 -10.84 3.14 -12.91
N LYS A 223 -11.51 3.40 -11.78
CA LYS A 223 -11.80 2.39 -10.76
C LYS A 223 -12.77 1.32 -11.28
N GLU A 224 -13.78 1.72 -12.04
CA GLU A 224 -14.73 0.80 -12.66
C GLU A 224 -14.03 -0.09 -13.69
N LEU A 225 -13.19 0.49 -14.56
CA LEU A 225 -12.37 -0.25 -15.51
C LEU A 225 -11.48 -1.28 -14.80
N VAL A 226 -10.76 -0.86 -13.75
CA VAL A 226 -9.91 -1.79 -12.97
C VAL A 226 -10.76 -2.89 -12.32
N LYS A 227 -11.93 -2.57 -11.79
CA LYS A 227 -12.85 -3.58 -11.23
C LYS A 227 -13.24 -4.61 -12.28
N GLU A 228 -13.65 -4.19 -13.48
CA GLU A 228 -14.03 -5.08 -14.58
C GLU A 228 -12.88 -6.00 -14.98
N LYS A 229 -11.67 -5.45 -15.18
CA LYS A 229 -10.48 -6.25 -15.53
C LYS A 229 -10.12 -7.26 -14.44
N MET A 230 -10.21 -6.88 -13.18
CA MET A 230 -9.90 -7.76 -12.03
C MET A 230 -10.95 -8.86 -11.87
N VAL A 231 -12.23 -8.54 -11.99
CA VAL A 231 -13.30 -9.55 -11.95
C VAL A 231 -13.18 -10.50 -13.13
N ARG A 232 -12.88 -9.99 -14.33
CA ARG A 232 -12.58 -10.82 -15.49
C ARG A 232 -11.43 -11.79 -15.22
N SER A 233 -10.30 -11.32 -14.66
CA SER A 233 -9.17 -12.21 -14.38
C SER A 233 -9.51 -13.27 -13.32
N LEU A 234 -10.35 -12.94 -12.33
CA LEU A 234 -10.90 -13.93 -11.41
C LEU A 234 -11.74 -14.99 -12.14
N LEU A 235 -12.72 -14.58 -12.94
CA LEU A 235 -13.65 -15.49 -13.61
C LEU A 235 -12.99 -16.33 -14.70
N LEU A 236 -11.95 -15.82 -15.38
CA LEU A 236 -11.15 -16.62 -16.32
C LEU A 236 -10.45 -17.80 -15.64
N ASN A 237 -10.02 -17.61 -14.39
CA ASN A 237 -9.29 -18.64 -13.63
C ASN A 237 -10.21 -19.47 -12.72
N PHE A 238 -11.38 -18.95 -12.35
CA PHE A 238 -12.37 -19.57 -11.48
C PHE A 238 -13.80 -19.37 -12.05
N PRO A 239 -14.12 -19.97 -13.21
CA PRO A 239 -15.36 -19.71 -13.93
C PRO A 239 -16.62 -20.15 -13.17
N HIS A 240 -16.49 -21.10 -12.24
CA HIS A 240 -17.61 -21.53 -11.40
C HIS A 240 -18.10 -20.47 -10.41
N LEU A 241 -17.37 -19.36 -10.23
CA LEU A 241 -17.73 -18.26 -9.34
C LEU A 241 -18.69 -17.23 -9.98
N GLU A 242 -19.07 -17.39 -11.25
CA GLU A 242 -19.98 -16.48 -11.96
C GLU A 242 -21.46 -16.61 -11.53
N GLN A 243 -21.77 -17.62 -10.70
CA GLN A 243 -23.15 -18.00 -10.31
C GLN A 243 -23.83 -17.03 -9.33
#